data_AF-A0A1M3B9M2-F1
#
_entry.id   AF-A0A1M3B9M2-F1
#
_cell.length_a   1.000
_cell.length_b   1.000
_cell.length_c   1.000
_cell.angle_alpha   90.00
_cell.angle_beta   90.00
_cell.angle_gamma   90.00
#
_symmetry.space_group_name_H-M   'P 1'
#
loop_
_entity.id
_entity.type
_entity.pdbx_description
1 polymer ?
#
loop_
_entity_poly.entity_id
_entity_poly.type
_entity_poly.pdbx_seq_one_letter_code
_entity_poly.pdbx_strand_id
1 'polypeptide(L)'
;MPNIDFQHFMIYFLKRLRMNVNLSSAKVMITSLFIKHYNNSQALIMQLYAETKYKQIIHVNTSKKEEEYFCLECKNKVRPRKGSLRQQHFYHVNLSPDCRQSNKSAEHIQTQIFIQKILDERDCFLEHPFREINRIADVYWQSQKLVFEIQCSFISPLEMHERMLDYQRIGLGVVWILHQKTFQKKFYSKEEKFLIHHSHYYTSIDKYGEGEIYDLFYCEKEKARYFLAKRAINLNACTKVKPKGSLGIPPNLFLRKKYWKIFNKDDFYHFACSSLNNKLSLKKLEEGNLFLKSFFYNGLTHFFSNYIKLPIKVIYQTVLENSCK
;
A
#
# COMPACT_ATOMS: atom_id res chain seq x y z
N MET A 1 -34.02 6.49 -24.09
CA MET A 1 -33.89 7.96 -24.11
C MET A 1 -33.12 8.36 -25.36
N PRO A 2 -33.55 9.40 -26.09
CA PRO A 2 -33.29 9.52 -27.51
C PRO A 2 -31.80 9.80 -27.81
N ASN A 3 -31.34 9.25 -28.94
CA ASN A 3 -30.07 9.52 -29.60
C ASN A 3 -29.91 11.03 -29.80
N ILE A 4 -29.24 11.71 -28.85
CA ILE A 4 -28.62 12.99 -29.14
C ILE A 4 -27.38 12.65 -29.96
N ASP A 5 -27.45 12.95 -31.25
CA ASP A 5 -26.36 12.81 -32.19
C ASP A 5 -25.11 13.51 -31.62
N PHE A 6 -24.15 12.68 -31.19
CA PHE A 6 -22.94 13.09 -30.47
C PHE A 6 -22.09 14.07 -31.29
N GLN A 7 -22.24 14.08 -32.62
CA GLN A 7 -21.61 15.07 -33.48
C GLN A 7 -22.13 16.48 -33.22
N HIS A 8 -23.44 16.65 -33.00
CA HIS A 8 -24.06 17.94 -32.73
C HIS A 8 -23.63 18.52 -31.36
N PHE A 9 -23.51 17.69 -30.32
CA PHE A 9 -23.05 18.14 -29.00
C PHE A 9 -21.56 18.57 -29.05
N MET A 10 -20.73 17.85 -29.81
CA MET A 10 -19.31 18.15 -29.98
C MET A 10 -19.04 19.43 -30.77
N ILE A 11 -19.83 19.71 -31.82
CA ILE A 11 -19.74 20.96 -32.58
C ILE A 11 -20.13 22.16 -31.69
N TYR A 12 -21.16 21.99 -30.86
CA TYR A 12 -21.61 23.04 -29.93
C TYR A 12 -20.56 23.33 -28.83
N PHE A 13 -19.93 22.29 -28.26
CA PHE A 13 -18.92 22.43 -27.21
C PHE A 13 -17.61 23.07 -27.72
N LEU A 14 -17.16 22.70 -28.91
CA LEU A 14 -15.94 23.26 -29.53
C LEU A 14 -16.12 24.71 -29.98
N LYS A 15 -17.31 25.10 -30.48
CA LYS A 15 -17.64 26.51 -30.78
C LYS A 15 -17.61 27.40 -29.53
N ARG A 16 -17.99 26.87 -28.37
CA ARG A 16 -18.08 27.63 -27.10
C ARG A 16 -16.71 27.92 -26.47
N LEU A 17 -15.67 27.16 -26.82
CA LEU A 17 -14.32 27.32 -26.26
C LEU A 17 -13.38 28.21 -27.10
N ARG A 18 -13.80 28.70 -28.28
CA ARG A 18 -12.97 29.54 -29.19
C ARG A 18 -11.55 29.00 -29.45
N MET A 19 -11.34 27.68 -29.39
CA MET A 19 -10.03 27.08 -29.67
C MET A 19 -9.98 26.56 -31.10
N ASN A 20 -9.10 27.13 -31.93
CA ASN A 20 -8.69 26.53 -33.21
C ASN A 20 -7.74 25.36 -32.91
N VAL A 21 -8.29 24.18 -32.60
CA VAL A 21 -7.50 22.95 -32.45
C VAL A 21 -7.71 22.07 -33.66
N ASN A 22 -6.61 21.61 -34.26
CA ASN A 22 -6.62 20.67 -35.39
C ASN A 22 -7.38 19.39 -35.00
N LEU A 23 -8.39 19.00 -35.80
CA LEU A 23 -9.36 17.93 -35.48
C LEU A 23 -8.70 16.56 -35.26
N SER A 24 -7.53 16.32 -35.88
CA SER A 24 -6.75 15.09 -35.74
C SER A 24 -6.13 14.96 -34.34
N SER A 25 -5.56 16.04 -33.81
CA SER A 25 -4.95 16.11 -32.48
C SER A 25 -5.99 15.98 -31.37
N ALA A 26 -7.15 16.62 -31.55
CA ALA A 26 -8.28 16.54 -30.62
C ALA A 26 -8.85 15.11 -30.57
N LYS A 27 -8.97 14.41 -31.71
CA LYS A 27 -9.39 13.00 -31.74
C LYS A 27 -8.46 12.09 -30.94
N VAL A 28 -7.14 12.22 -31.09
CA VAL A 28 -6.19 11.37 -30.34
C VAL A 28 -6.28 11.64 -28.84
N MET A 29 -6.34 12.91 -28.43
CA MET A 29 -6.44 13.30 -27.03
C MET A 29 -7.75 12.84 -26.39
N ILE A 30 -8.87 13.02 -27.09
CA ILE A 30 -10.21 12.57 -26.66
C ILE A 30 -10.30 11.05 -26.62
N THR A 31 -9.71 10.33 -27.59
CA THR A 31 -9.66 8.85 -27.54
C THR A 31 -8.85 8.37 -26.34
N SER A 32 -7.71 9.02 -26.03
CA SER A 32 -6.92 8.71 -24.83
C SER A 32 -7.69 9.00 -23.53
N LEU A 33 -8.45 10.10 -23.49
CA LEU A 33 -9.28 10.48 -22.34
C LEU A 33 -10.48 9.54 -22.20
N PHE A 34 -11.12 9.12 -23.28
CA PHE A 34 -12.21 8.13 -23.27
C PHE A 34 -11.72 6.74 -22.87
N ILE A 35 -10.53 6.30 -23.30
CA ILE A 35 -9.91 5.06 -22.80
C ILE A 35 -9.65 5.20 -21.29
N LYS A 36 -9.16 6.36 -20.82
CA LYS A 36 -8.90 6.61 -19.40
C LYS A 36 -10.19 6.68 -18.56
N HIS A 37 -11.28 7.22 -19.11
CA HIS A 37 -12.57 7.38 -18.43
C HIS A 37 -13.45 6.12 -18.47
N TYR A 38 -13.42 5.34 -19.56
CA TYR A 38 -14.12 4.05 -19.67
C TYR A 38 -13.45 2.96 -18.81
N ASN A 39 -12.14 3.10 -18.52
CA ASN A 39 -11.40 2.24 -17.60
C ASN A 39 -11.58 2.63 -16.11
N ASN A 40 -12.50 3.54 -15.78
CA ASN A 40 -12.67 4.08 -14.43
C ASN A 40 -14.02 3.75 -13.76
N SER A 41 -14.90 2.98 -14.41
CA SER A 41 -16.30 2.85 -13.98
C SER A 41 -16.77 1.47 -13.55
N GLN A 42 -15.90 0.48 -13.36
CA GLN A 42 -16.21 -0.72 -12.57
C GLN A 42 -14.97 -1.15 -11.81
N ALA A 43 -15.10 -1.37 -10.49
CA ALA A 43 -14.13 -2.12 -9.71
C ALA A 43 -13.98 -3.49 -10.36
N LEU A 44 -12.97 -3.62 -11.23
CA LEU A 44 -12.67 -4.87 -11.89
C LEU A 44 -12.18 -5.83 -10.81
N ILE A 45 -12.95 -6.88 -10.61
CA ILE A 45 -12.68 -8.02 -9.75
C ILE A 45 -11.52 -8.79 -10.38
N MET A 46 -10.40 -8.97 -9.66
CA MET A 46 -9.16 -9.38 -10.32
C MET A 46 -8.43 -10.57 -9.65
N GLN A 47 -9.15 -11.62 -9.25
CA GLN A 47 -8.55 -12.84 -8.70
C GLN A 47 -7.58 -13.52 -9.70
N LEU A 48 -6.38 -13.94 -9.26
CA LEU A 48 -5.35 -14.52 -10.15
C LEU A 48 -5.38 -16.06 -10.22
N TYR A 49 -5.80 -16.73 -9.15
CA TYR A 49 -5.76 -18.19 -9.02
C TYR A 49 -7.15 -18.77 -8.78
N ALA A 50 -7.38 -19.99 -9.26
CA ALA A 50 -8.62 -20.72 -9.01
C ALA A 50 -8.34 -22.22 -8.79
N GLU A 51 -9.31 -22.92 -8.22
CA GLU A 51 -9.27 -24.38 -8.03
C GLU A 51 -9.96 -25.09 -9.20
N THR A 52 -9.35 -26.14 -9.74
CA THR A 52 -9.99 -27.03 -10.73
C THR A 52 -10.92 -28.04 -10.04
N LYS A 53 -11.74 -28.77 -10.82
CA LYS A 53 -12.51 -29.90 -10.31
C LYS A 53 -11.66 -30.98 -9.61
N TYR A 54 -10.37 -31.08 -9.96
CA TYR A 54 -9.41 -32.02 -9.36
C TYR A 54 -8.64 -31.44 -8.18
N LYS A 55 -9.11 -30.33 -7.59
CA LYS A 55 -8.48 -29.66 -6.43
C LYS A 55 -7.07 -29.12 -6.67
N GLN A 56 -6.70 -28.93 -7.95
CA GLN A 56 -5.45 -28.29 -8.34
C GLN A 56 -5.63 -26.78 -8.39
N ILE A 57 -4.64 -26.03 -7.90
CA ILE A 57 -4.63 -24.57 -7.96
C ILE A 57 -3.96 -24.18 -9.27
N ILE A 58 -4.62 -23.34 -10.06
CA ILE A 58 -4.12 -22.91 -11.36
C ILE A 58 -4.10 -21.40 -11.45
N HIS A 59 -3.04 -20.86 -12.06
CA HIS A 59 -2.95 -19.45 -12.40
C HIS A 59 -3.81 -19.16 -13.64
N VAL A 60 -4.37 -17.95 -13.74
CA VAL A 60 -5.22 -17.57 -14.87
C VAL A 60 -4.50 -17.72 -16.22
N ASN A 61 -3.19 -17.44 -16.31
CA ASN A 61 -2.47 -17.55 -17.58
C ASN A 61 -2.49 -18.98 -18.15
N THR A 62 -2.43 -20.00 -17.29
CA THR A 62 -2.41 -21.42 -17.66
C THR A 62 -3.82 -22.04 -17.78
N SER A 63 -4.88 -21.27 -17.49
CA SER A 63 -6.26 -21.75 -17.60
C SER A 63 -6.71 -21.98 -19.05
N LYS A 64 -7.71 -22.83 -19.27
CA LYS A 64 -8.38 -23.08 -20.56
C LYS A 64 -9.83 -22.64 -20.48
N LYS A 65 -10.43 -22.24 -21.60
CA LYS A 65 -11.77 -21.64 -21.60
C LYS A 65 -12.87 -22.67 -21.34
N GLU A 66 -12.62 -23.91 -21.72
CA GLU A 66 -13.54 -25.05 -21.68
C GLU A 66 -13.57 -25.75 -20.32
N GLU A 67 -12.57 -25.48 -19.47
CA GLU A 67 -12.47 -26.07 -18.14
C GLU A 67 -13.29 -25.30 -17.10
N GLU A 68 -13.73 -26.02 -16.06
CA GLU A 68 -14.43 -25.42 -14.93
C GLU A 68 -13.47 -25.08 -13.79
N TYR A 69 -13.63 -23.87 -13.26
CA TYR A 69 -12.85 -23.36 -12.15
C TYR A 69 -13.75 -22.86 -11.03
N PHE A 70 -13.23 -22.94 -9.82
CA PHE A 70 -13.93 -22.58 -8.59
C PHE A 70 -13.10 -21.59 -7.79
N CYS A 71 -13.74 -20.62 -7.15
CA CYS A 71 -13.07 -19.67 -6.28
C CYS A 71 -12.39 -20.41 -5.12
N LEU A 72 -11.19 -20.00 -4.74
CA LEU A 72 -10.45 -20.59 -3.62
C LEU A 72 -11.17 -20.39 -2.28
N GLU A 73 -11.95 -19.32 -2.15
CA GLU A 73 -12.65 -18.92 -0.91
C GLU A 73 -14.08 -19.46 -0.88
N CYS A 74 -14.98 -18.92 -1.70
CA CYS A 74 -16.42 -19.24 -1.64
C CYS A 74 -16.81 -20.49 -2.42
N LYS A 75 -15.88 -21.12 -3.15
CA LYS A 75 -16.11 -22.30 -4.01
C LYS A 75 -17.12 -22.09 -5.16
N ASN A 76 -17.65 -20.89 -5.36
CA ASN A 76 -18.50 -20.58 -6.50
C ASN A 76 -17.72 -20.68 -7.83
N LYS A 77 -18.46 -20.96 -8.90
CA LYS A 77 -17.90 -21.05 -10.26
C LYS A 77 -17.31 -19.72 -10.70
N VAL A 78 -16.07 -19.77 -11.17
CA VAL A 78 -15.35 -18.64 -11.78
C VAL A 78 -14.96 -18.98 -13.21
N ARG A 79 -14.77 -17.96 -14.05
CA ARG A 79 -14.30 -18.12 -15.43
C ARG A 79 -13.07 -17.24 -15.69
N PRO A 80 -12.11 -17.70 -16.51
CA PRO A 80 -10.97 -16.88 -16.88
C PRO A 80 -11.40 -15.81 -17.88
N ARG A 81 -10.97 -14.57 -17.64
CA ARG A 81 -11.08 -13.46 -18.59
C ARG A 81 -9.68 -13.10 -19.08
N LYS A 82 -9.38 -13.52 -20.30
CA LYS A 82 -8.10 -13.25 -20.97
C LYS A 82 -8.29 -12.17 -22.03
N GLY A 83 -7.62 -11.04 -21.85
CA GLY A 83 -7.56 -9.97 -22.84
C GLY A 83 -6.13 -9.45 -22.95
N SER A 84 -5.74 -8.99 -24.14
CA SER A 84 -4.37 -8.52 -24.39
C SER A 84 -4.04 -7.19 -23.70
N LEU A 85 -5.06 -6.36 -23.43
CA LEU A 85 -4.90 -5.01 -22.88
C LEU A 85 -5.16 -4.91 -21.37
N ARG A 86 -5.64 -5.99 -20.75
CA ARG A 86 -6.06 -5.98 -19.34
C ARG A 86 -5.42 -7.15 -18.62
N GLN A 87 -5.04 -6.92 -17.37
CA GLN A 87 -4.58 -7.98 -16.47
C GLN A 87 -5.59 -9.14 -16.48
N GLN A 88 -5.10 -10.32 -16.86
CA GLN A 88 -5.91 -11.53 -16.89
C GLN A 88 -6.31 -11.89 -15.46
N HIS A 89 -7.55 -12.34 -15.28
CA HIS A 89 -8.09 -12.71 -13.97
C HIS A 89 -9.25 -13.71 -14.09
N PHE A 90 -9.56 -14.37 -12.99
CA PHE A 90 -10.81 -15.09 -12.80
C PHE A 90 -11.90 -14.14 -12.31
N TYR A 91 -13.08 -14.23 -12.91
CA TYR A 91 -14.27 -13.51 -12.47
C TYR A 91 -15.36 -14.49 -12.05
N HIS A 92 -16.14 -14.12 -11.03
CA HIS A 92 -17.26 -14.92 -10.55
C HIS A 92 -18.40 -14.88 -11.57
N VAL A 93 -18.97 -16.05 -11.89
CA VAL A 93 -20.18 -16.12 -12.71
C VAL A 93 -21.38 -15.60 -11.92
N ASN A 94 -21.47 -16.01 -10.65
CA ASN A 94 -22.42 -15.51 -9.67
C ASN A 94 -21.64 -14.92 -8.49
N LEU A 95 -21.87 -13.63 -8.19
CA LEU A 95 -21.21 -12.96 -7.08
C LEU A 95 -21.70 -13.51 -5.74
N SER A 96 -20.76 -13.73 -4.82
CA SER A 96 -21.06 -13.94 -3.41
C SER A 96 -20.61 -12.68 -2.68
N PRO A 97 -21.51 -11.97 -1.97
CA PRO A 97 -21.17 -10.70 -1.31
C PRO A 97 -20.07 -10.85 -0.26
N ASP A 98 -19.96 -12.04 0.33
CA ASP A 98 -18.98 -12.35 1.38
C ASP A 98 -17.62 -12.83 0.85
N CYS A 99 -17.49 -13.04 -0.47
CA CYS A 99 -16.26 -13.54 -1.08
C CYS A 99 -15.24 -12.42 -1.25
N ARG A 100 -14.14 -12.46 -0.49
CA ARG A 100 -13.10 -11.42 -0.53
C ARG A 100 -12.26 -11.49 -1.78
N GLN A 101 -12.03 -12.68 -2.35
CA GLN A 101 -11.40 -12.79 -3.67
C GLN A 101 -12.19 -12.03 -4.73
N SER A 102 -13.51 -11.91 -4.57
CA SER A 102 -14.35 -11.13 -5.49
C SER A 102 -14.27 -9.61 -5.27
N ASN A 103 -13.68 -9.16 -4.16
CA ASN A 103 -13.59 -7.73 -3.79
C ASN A 103 -12.18 -7.13 -4.02
N LYS A 104 -11.25 -7.88 -4.63
CA LYS A 104 -9.90 -7.40 -4.91
C LYS A 104 -9.89 -6.37 -6.05
N SER A 105 -9.30 -5.20 -5.78
CA SER A 105 -9.11 -4.14 -6.78
C SER A 105 -7.86 -4.36 -7.63
N ALA A 106 -7.73 -3.57 -8.70
CA ALA A 106 -6.51 -3.55 -9.52
C ALA A 106 -5.27 -3.20 -8.69
N GLU A 107 -5.32 -2.20 -7.81
CA GLU A 107 -4.19 -1.83 -6.94
C GLU A 107 -3.77 -2.97 -6.01
N HIS A 108 -4.74 -3.75 -5.50
CA HIS A 108 -4.47 -4.92 -4.65
C HIS A 108 -3.63 -5.96 -5.41
N ILE A 109 -4.07 -6.28 -6.63
CA ILE A 109 -3.41 -7.27 -7.48
C ILE A 109 -2.06 -6.79 -7.98
N GLN A 110 -1.95 -5.51 -8.37
CA GLN A 110 -0.66 -4.94 -8.75
C GLN A 110 0.31 -4.90 -7.56
N THR A 111 -0.17 -4.67 -6.34
CA THR A 111 0.67 -4.77 -5.13
C THR A 111 1.14 -6.21 -4.91
N GLN A 112 0.28 -7.22 -5.07
CA GLN A 112 0.69 -8.64 -5.00
C GLN A 112 1.82 -8.94 -6.00
N ILE A 113 1.62 -8.57 -7.27
CA ILE A 113 2.59 -8.81 -8.34
C ILE A 113 3.89 -8.04 -8.07
N PHE A 114 3.81 -6.80 -7.61
CA PHE A 114 5.00 -6.01 -7.26
C PHE A 114 5.81 -6.68 -6.15
N ILE A 115 5.15 -7.14 -5.08
CA ILE A 115 5.83 -7.85 -3.99
C ILE A 115 6.49 -9.12 -4.53
N GLN A 116 5.80 -9.91 -5.35
CA GLN A 116 6.37 -11.13 -5.91
C GLN A 116 7.61 -10.85 -6.77
N LYS A 117 7.59 -9.78 -7.57
CA LYS A 117 8.72 -9.38 -8.44
C LYS A 117 9.96 -8.92 -7.66
N ILE A 118 9.77 -8.23 -6.54
CA ILE A 118 10.90 -7.79 -5.71
C ILE A 118 11.46 -8.94 -4.86
N LEU A 119 10.64 -9.94 -4.56
CA LEU A 119 11.05 -11.19 -3.92
C LEU A 119 11.44 -12.23 -5.00
N ASP A 120 11.86 -13.43 -4.60
CA ASP A 120 12.08 -14.53 -5.55
C ASP A 120 10.74 -15.24 -5.84
N GLU A 121 10.29 -15.25 -7.10
CA GLU A 121 9.05 -15.91 -7.53
C GLU A 121 9.00 -17.41 -7.18
N ARG A 122 10.15 -18.07 -6.99
CA ARG A 122 10.23 -19.48 -6.60
C ARG A 122 9.94 -19.73 -5.12
N ASP A 123 10.02 -18.68 -4.30
CA ASP A 123 9.85 -18.72 -2.84
C ASP A 123 8.66 -17.87 -2.38
N CYS A 124 8.06 -17.10 -3.30
CA CYS A 124 6.98 -16.17 -3.06
C CYS A 124 5.72 -16.56 -3.85
N PHE A 125 4.68 -17.00 -3.14
CA PHE A 125 3.43 -17.51 -3.72
C PHE A 125 2.29 -16.51 -3.53
N LEU A 126 1.58 -16.19 -4.60
CA LEU A 126 0.40 -15.32 -4.58
C LEU A 126 -0.88 -16.12 -4.34
N GLU A 127 -1.84 -15.52 -3.62
CA GLU A 127 -3.15 -16.12 -3.32
C GLU A 127 -3.02 -17.55 -2.75
N HIS A 128 -2.06 -17.77 -1.86
CA HIS A 128 -1.71 -19.09 -1.36
C HIS A 128 -2.72 -19.59 -0.33
N PRO A 129 -3.44 -20.71 -0.59
CA PRO A 129 -4.43 -21.21 0.34
C PRO A 129 -3.80 -22.07 1.44
N PHE A 130 -3.98 -21.66 2.69
CA PHE A 130 -3.72 -22.47 3.88
C PHE A 130 -5.02 -23.14 4.32
N ARG A 131 -5.25 -24.37 3.81
CA ARG A 131 -6.49 -25.13 4.04
C ARG A 131 -6.77 -25.41 5.52
N GLU A 132 -5.71 -25.65 6.31
CA GLU A 132 -5.79 -25.92 7.75
C GLU A 132 -6.38 -24.77 8.59
N ILE A 133 -6.24 -23.53 8.13
CA ILE A 133 -6.82 -22.34 8.77
C ILE A 133 -7.94 -21.71 7.93
N ASN A 134 -8.32 -22.33 6.82
CA ASN A 134 -9.28 -21.81 5.85
C ASN A 134 -8.99 -20.36 5.43
N ARG A 135 -7.72 -20.06 5.15
CA ARG A 135 -7.28 -18.72 4.70
C ARG A 135 -6.53 -18.76 3.38
N ILE A 136 -6.56 -17.62 2.69
CA ILE A 136 -5.81 -17.37 1.47
C ILE A 136 -4.93 -16.16 1.73
N ALA A 137 -3.62 -16.41 1.79
CA ALA A 137 -2.63 -15.35 1.91
C ALA A 137 -2.51 -14.61 0.58
N ASP A 138 -2.52 -13.27 0.61
CA ASP A 138 -2.30 -12.48 -0.59
C ASP A 138 -0.91 -12.75 -1.18
N VAL A 139 0.11 -12.75 -0.32
CA VAL A 139 1.48 -13.12 -0.66
C VAL A 139 2.10 -13.94 0.48
N TYR A 140 2.58 -15.14 0.18
CA TYR A 140 3.28 -16.01 1.12
C TYR A 140 4.75 -16.15 0.73
N TRP A 141 5.64 -15.73 1.63
CA TRP A 141 7.08 -15.92 1.53
C TRP A 141 7.51 -17.13 2.35
N GLN A 142 7.78 -18.24 1.66
CA GLN A 142 7.89 -19.56 2.27
C GLN A 142 9.13 -19.69 3.16
N SER A 143 10.32 -19.36 2.66
CA SER A 143 11.57 -19.49 3.42
C SER A 143 11.56 -18.68 4.72
N GLN A 144 10.90 -17.52 4.73
CA GLN A 144 10.82 -16.64 5.91
C GLN A 144 9.67 -16.99 6.84
N LYS A 145 8.75 -17.87 6.41
CA LYS A 145 7.47 -18.14 7.09
C LYS A 145 6.74 -16.83 7.39
N LEU A 146 6.57 -16.01 6.34
CA LEU A 146 5.94 -14.69 6.41
C LEU A 146 4.82 -14.55 5.38
N VAL A 147 3.75 -13.88 5.78
CA VAL A 147 2.65 -13.49 4.92
C VAL A 147 2.61 -11.96 4.84
N PHE A 148 2.44 -11.43 3.62
CA PHE A 148 2.08 -10.04 3.41
C PHE A 148 0.59 -9.97 3.07
N GLU A 149 -0.18 -9.36 3.96
CA GLU A 149 -1.62 -9.09 3.77
C GLU A 149 -1.78 -7.70 3.19
N ILE A 150 -2.41 -7.59 2.02
CA ILE A 150 -2.60 -6.30 1.33
C ILE A 150 -3.98 -5.78 1.65
N GLN A 151 -4.08 -4.52 2.04
CA GLN A 151 -5.36 -3.92 2.39
C GLN A 151 -5.58 -2.61 1.64
N CYS A 152 -6.51 -2.64 0.69
CA CYS A 152 -6.91 -1.48 -0.12
C CYS A 152 -8.22 -0.83 0.34
N SER A 153 -9.07 -1.52 1.11
CA SER A 153 -10.35 -1.03 1.64
C SER A 153 -10.42 -1.17 3.16
N PHE A 154 -11.47 -0.67 3.82
CA PHE A 154 -11.62 -0.89 5.26
C PHE A 154 -11.94 -2.36 5.58
N ILE A 155 -11.38 -2.86 6.69
CA ILE A 155 -11.62 -4.20 7.23
C ILE A 155 -11.67 -4.08 8.75
N SER A 156 -12.59 -4.78 9.42
CA SER A 156 -12.81 -4.58 10.85
C SER A 156 -11.58 -4.98 11.68
N PRO A 157 -11.34 -4.36 12.86
CA PRO A 157 -10.27 -4.78 13.76
C PRO A 157 -10.41 -6.24 14.22
N LEU A 158 -11.64 -6.73 14.38
CA LEU A 158 -11.91 -8.12 14.72
C LEU A 158 -11.38 -9.05 13.62
N GLU A 159 -11.71 -8.76 12.37
CA GLU A 159 -11.25 -9.56 11.24
C GLU A 159 -9.72 -9.51 11.07
N MET A 160 -9.11 -8.32 11.24
CA MET A 160 -7.65 -8.22 11.23
C MET A 160 -7.02 -9.09 12.31
N HIS A 161 -7.61 -9.11 13.51
CA HIS A 161 -7.16 -9.93 14.62
C HIS A 161 -7.27 -11.42 14.31
N GLU A 162 -8.42 -11.87 13.80
CA GLU A 162 -8.64 -13.26 13.40
C GLU A 162 -7.63 -13.71 12.35
N ARG A 163 -7.39 -12.91 11.30
CA ARG A 163 -6.36 -13.22 10.29
C ARG A 163 -4.98 -13.43 10.92
N MET A 164 -4.58 -12.56 11.84
CA MET A 164 -3.29 -12.70 12.50
C MET A 164 -3.22 -13.94 13.40
N LEU A 165 -4.30 -14.26 14.11
CA LEU A 165 -4.39 -15.49 14.91
C LEU A 165 -4.31 -16.73 14.03
N ASP A 166 -4.98 -16.73 12.88
CA ASP A 166 -4.98 -17.82 11.92
C ASP A 166 -3.55 -18.14 11.45
N TYR A 167 -2.82 -17.13 10.97
CA TYR A 167 -1.43 -17.31 10.56
C TYR A 167 -0.51 -17.67 11.73
N GLN A 168 -0.73 -17.09 12.91
CA GLN A 168 0.07 -17.42 14.09
C GLN A 168 -0.10 -18.90 14.50
N ARG A 169 -1.31 -19.46 14.39
CA ARG A 169 -1.59 -20.87 14.73
C ARG A 169 -0.75 -21.86 13.92
N ILE A 170 -0.35 -21.47 12.71
CA ILE A 170 0.46 -22.29 11.81
C ILE A 170 1.92 -21.83 11.74
N GLY A 171 2.35 -21.02 12.70
CA GLY A 171 3.74 -20.58 12.85
C GLY A 171 4.19 -19.54 11.82
N LEU A 172 3.26 -18.86 11.17
CA LEU A 172 3.54 -17.79 10.20
C LEU A 172 3.47 -16.41 10.86
N GLY A 173 4.38 -15.53 10.43
CA GLY A 173 4.32 -14.12 10.76
C GLY A 173 3.54 -13.32 9.72
N VAL A 174 2.98 -12.18 10.10
CA VAL A 174 2.16 -11.33 9.21
C VAL A 174 2.70 -9.91 9.20
N VAL A 175 2.84 -9.35 8.00
CA VAL A 175 3.11 -7.93 7.77
C VAL A 175 1.98 -7.36 6.93
N TRP A 176 1.35 -6.28 7.39
CA TRP A 176 0.30 -5.61 6.64
C TRP A 176 0.88 -4.60 5.63
N ILE A 177 0.37 -4.61 4.41
CA ILE A 177 0.70 -3.63 3.36
C ILE A 177 -0.54 -2.77 3.09
N LEU A 178 -0.51 -1.55 3.59
CA LEU A 178 -1.67 -0.67 3.67
C LEU A 178 -1.67 0.34 2.52
N HIS A 179 -2.73 0.36 1.71
CA HIS A 179 -2.79 1.29 0.59
C HIS A 179 -3.02 2.73 1.05
N GLN A 180 -2.20 3.67 0.55
CA GLN A 180 -2.18 5.07 1.00
C GLN A 180 -3.53 5.79 0.87
N LYS A 181 -4.29 5.48 -0.20
CA LYS A 181 -5.62 6.07 -0.44
C LYS A 181 -6.60 5.82 0.71
N THR A 182 -6.37 4.77 1.51
CA THR A 182 -7.28 4.34 2.58
C THR A 182 -6.68 4.59 3.95
N PHE A 183 -5.40 4.29 4.15
CA PHE A 183 -4.75 4.24 5.47
C PHE A 183 -3.67 5.33 5.70
N GLN A 184 -3.53 6.31 4.80
CA GLN A 184 -2.67 7.47 5.06
C GLN A 184 -3.53 8.71 5.25
N LYS A 185 -4.27 8.75 6.37
CA LYS A 185 -5.23 9.82 6.68
C LYS A 185 -4.73 10.73 7.79
N LYS A 186 -5.20 11.99 7.81
CA LYS A 186 -4.85 12.93 8.89
C LYS A 186 -5.28 12.40 10.26
N PHE A 187 -6.44 11.79 10.35
CA PHE A 187 -6.95 11.19 11.58
C PHE A 187 -6.93 9.68 11.47
N TYR A 188 -6.70 8.99 12.57
CA TYR A 188 -6.79 7.54 12.60
C TYR A 188 -8.24 7.08 12.47
N SER A 189 -8.46 6.10 11.59
CA SER A 189 -9.61 5.21 11.68
C SER A 189 -9.48 4.24 12.87
N LYS A 190 -10.55 3.50 13.21
CA LYS A 190 -10.50 2.47 14.26
C LYS A 190 -9.51 1.36 13.89
N GLU A 191 -9.48 1.03 12.62
CA GLU A 191 -8.62 0.03 11.98
C GLU A 191 -7.16 0.44 12.03
N GLU A 192 -6.84 1.70 11.74
CA GLU A 192 -5.46 2.18 11.83
C GLU A 192 -4.94 2.17 13.26
N LYS A 193 -5.77 2.51 14.26
CA LYS A 193 -5.39 2.40 15.69
C LYS A 193 -5.06 0.97 16.10
N PHE A 194 -5.71 -0.01 15.47
CA PHE A 194 -5.37 -1.41 15.67
C PHE A 194 -4.05 -1.76 14.98
N LEU A 195 -3.87 -1.34 13.73
CA LEU A 195 -2.69 -1.64 12.92
C LEU A 195 -1.39 -1.03 13.44
N ILE A 196 -1.41 0.13 14.11
CA ILE A 196 -0.18 0.73 14.68
C ILE A 196 0.55 -0.20 15.68
N HIS A 197 -0.16 -1.16 16.27
CA HIS A 197 0.39 -2.15 17.19
C HIS A 197 0.98 -3.38 16.47
N HIS A 198 0.86 -3.47 15.15
CA HIS A 198 1.25 -4.65 14.37
C HIS A 198 2.21 -4.24 13.24
N SER A 199 3.08 -5.16 12.82
CA SER A 199 4.05 -4.92 11.75
C SER A 199 3.33 -4.53 10.46
N HIS A 200 3.54 -3.30 9.97
CA HIS A 200 2.90 -2.81 8.75
C HIS A 200 3.77 -1.80 8.01
N TYR A 201 3.54 -1.71 6.70
CA TYR A 201 4.09 -0.69 5.80
C TYR A 201 2.98 -0.16 4.89
N TYR A 202 3.30 0.86 4.12
CA TYR A 202 2.37 1.50 3.20
C TYR A 202 2.74 1.22 1.75
N THR A 203 1.76 1.31 0.86
CA THR A 203 1.97 1.22 -0.59
C THR A 203 1.28 2.38 -1.33
N SER A 204 1.95 2.88 -2.36
CA SER A 204 1.40 3.83 -3.33
C SER A 204 1.19 3.19 -4.71
N ILE A 205 1.37 1.88 -4.83
CA ILE A 205 1.26 1.13 -6.09
C ILE A 205 -0.13 1.33 -6.67
N ASP A 206 -0.19 1.86 -7.88
CA ASP A 206 -1.44 2.14 -8.57
C ASP A 206 -1.93 0.94 -9.41
N LYS A 207 -3.02 1.16 -10.15
CA LYS A 207 -3.65 0.13 -10.98
C LYS A 207 -2.81 -0.32 -12.18
N TYR A 208 -1.72 0.38 -12.47
CA TYR A 208 -0.77 0.06 -13.54
C TYR A 208 0.50 -0.60 -13.01
N GLY A 209 0.64 -0.75 -11.68
CA GLY A 209 1.83 -1.33 -11.05
C GLY A 209 2.92 -0.32 -10.73
N GLU A 210 2.66 0.98 -10.92
CA GLU A 210 3.62 2.05 -10.65
C GLU A 210 3.49 2.54 -9.21
N GLY A 211 4.62 2.67 -8.51
CA GLY A 211 4.67 3.13 -7.13
C GLY A 211 5.74 2.42 -6.31
N GLU A 212 5.58 2.44 -4.98
CA GLU A 212 6.54 1.84 -4.07
C GLU A 212 5.88 1.38 -2.78
N ILE A 213 6.60 0.52 -2.05
CA ILE A 213 6.30 0.16 -0.66
C ILE A 213 7.22 0.98 0.24
N TYR A 214 6.66 1.56 1.30
CA TYR A 214 7.37 2.53 2.11
C TYR A 214 6.92 2.54 3.57
N ASP A 215 7.79 3.08 4.41
CA ASP A 215 7.52 3.43 5.79
C ASP A 215 7.22 4.92 5.92
N LEU A 216 6.40 5.27 6.91
CA LEU A 216 5.99 6.64 7.21
C LEU A 216 6.49 7.07 8.58
N PHE A 217 7.08 8.26 8.61
CA PHE A 217 7.37 8.98 9.84
C PHE A 217 6.42 10.16 9.98
N TYR A 218 5.80 10.29 11.15
CA TYR A 218 4.84 11.33 11.45
C TYR A 218 4.92 11.74 12.91
N CYS A 219 4.47 12.95 13.23
CA CYS A 219 4.16 13.36 14.59
C CYS A 219 2.65 13.42 14.79
N GLU A 220 2.22 13.34 16.06
CA GLU A 220 0.82 13.45 16.44
C GLU A 220 0.62 14.70 17.30
N LYS A 221 -0.32 15.56 16.91
CA LYS A 221 -0.81 16.70 17.71
C LYS A 221 -2.32 16.71 17.65
N GLU A 222 -2.98 16.83 18.80
CA GLU A 222 -4.45 16.90 18.89
C GLU A 222 -5.17 15.75 18.14
N LYS A 223 -4.61 14.53 18.23
CA LYS A 223 -5.09 13.32 17.53
C LYS A 223 -4.97 13.36 15.99
N ALA A 224 -4.39 14.41 15.42
CA ALA A 224 -4.03 14.50 14.02
C ALA A 224 -2.58 14.04 13.79
N ARG A 225 -2.37 13.27 12.73
CA ARG A 225 -1.05 12.90 12.21
C ARG A 225 -0.57 13.94 11.20
N TYR A 226 0.68 14.33 11.35
CA TYR A 226 1.41 15.18 10.41
C TYR A 226 2.55 14.35 9.84
N PHE A 227 2.43 13.93 8.57
CA PHE A 227 3.41 13.10 7.90
C PHE A 227 4.65 13.93 7.55
N LEU A 228 5.78 13.61 8.17
CA LEU A 228 7.02 14.38 8.09
C LEU A 228 8.00 13.81 7.08
N ALA A 229 8.04 12.47 6.94
CA ALA A 229 8.94 11.81 6.01
C ALA A 229 8.37 10.46 5.56
N LYS A 230 8.85 10.04 4.38
CA LYS A 230 8.58 8.75 3.77
C LYS A 230 9.92 8.10 3.43
N ARG A 231 10.04 6.78 3.60
CA ARG A 231 11.23 6.02 3.24
C ARG A 231 10.85 4.75 2.50
N ALA A 232 11.39 4.55 1.31
CA ALA A 232 11.19 3.31 0.55
C ALA A 232 11.70 2.09 1.34
N ILE A 233 10.96 0.98 1.25
CA ILE A 233 11.24 -0.25 1.98
C ILE A 233 11.49 -1.39 0.99
N ASN A 234 12.64 -2.06 1.14
CA ASN A 234 12.90 -3.31 0.46
C ASN A 234 12.38 -4.47 1.31
N LEU A 235 11.30 -5.12 0.88
CA LEU A 235 10.69 -6.22 1.65
C LEU A 235 11.64 -7.43 1.84
N ASN A 236 12.67 -7.61 1.00
CA ASN A 236 13.69 -8.64 1.22
C ASN A 236 14.45 -8.46 2.55
N ALA A 237 14.46 -7.25 3.10
CA ALA A 237 15.14 -6.91 4.34
C ALA A 237 14.26 -7.10 5.59
N CYS A 238 13.06 -7.69 5.45
CA CYS A 238 12.21 -8.04 6.58
C CYS A 238 12.89 -9.10 7.47
N THR A 239 12.76 -8.93 8.78
CA THR A 239 13.40 -9.80 9.77
C THR A 239 12.59 -9.88 11.05
N LYS A 240 12.65 -11.04 11.71
CA LYS A 240 12.11 -11.27 13.07
C LYS A 240 13.10 -10.80 14.16
N VAL A 241 14.30 -10.37 13.77
CA VAL A 241 15.32 -9.88 14.70
C VAL A 241 15.01 -8.44 15.07
N LYS A 242 14.77 -8.19 16.35
CA LYS A 242 14.53 -6.85 16.87
C LYS A 242 15.81 -6.00 16.81
N PRO A 243 15.77 -4.79 16.22
CA PRO A 243 16.89 -3.85 16.22
C PRO A 243 17.43 -3.57 17.64
N LYS A 244 18.76 -3.53 17.79
CA LYS A 244 19.46 -3.19 19.05
C LYS A 244 19.75 -1.68 19.12
N GLY A 245 19.70 -1.09 20.32
CA GLY A 245 19.91 0.34 20.57
C GLY A 245 18.58 1.07 20.83
N SER A 246 18.44 1.75 21.97
CA SER A 246 17.12 2.22 22.42
C SER A 246 17.03 3.59 23.08
N LEU A 247 18.10 4.39 23.08
CA LEU A 247 18.10 5.70 23.74
C LEU A 247 17.53 6.78 22.81
N GLY A 248 16.33 7.30 23.09
CA GLY A 248 15.77 8.45 22.35
C GLY A 248 14.96 8.10 21.10
N ILE A 249 14.29 6.94 21.09
CA ILE A 249 13.35 6.58 20.01
C ILE A 249 12.13 7.52 20.06
N PRO A 250 11.73 8.11 18.93
CA PRO A 250 10.52 8.92 18.84
C PRO A 250 9.26 8.20 19.36
N PRO A 251 8.31 8.89 20.02
CA PRO A 251 7.09 8.29 20.56
C PRO A 251 6.27 7.49 19.54
N ASN A 252 6.16 7.97 18.30
CA ASN A 252 5.46 7.26 17.21
C ASN A 252 6.14 5.93 16.80
N LEU A 253 7.42 5.75 17.13
CA LEU A 253 8.16 4.50 16.92
C LEU A 253 8.24 3.63 18.18
N PHE A 254 7.83 4.14 19.35
CA PHE A 254 7.82 3.39 20.60
C PHE A 254 6.86 2.20 20.55
N LEU A 255 5.70 2.36 19.89
CA LEU A 255 4.75 1.27 19.70
C LEU A 255 5.36 0.12 18.90
N ARG A 256 6.22 0.43 17.91
CA ARG A 256 6.94 -0.60 17.15
C ARG A 256 7.90 -1.37 18.05
N LYS A 257 8.70 -0.65 18.86
CA LYS A 257 9.57 -1.29 19.87
C LYS A 257 8.77 -2.21 20.78
N LYS A 258 7.58 -1.81 21.21
CA LYS A 258 6.79 -2.56 22.20
C LYS A 258 6.08 -3.77 21.59
N TYR A 259 5.48 -3.62 20.40
CA TYR A 259 4.50 -4.58 19.91
C TYR A 259 4.88 -5.28 18.60
N TRP A 260 5.73 -4.69 17.76
CA TRP A 260 6.06 -5.31 16.47
C TRP A 260 6.93 -6.55 16.67
N LYS A 261 6.63 -7.58 15.87
CA LYS A 261 7.35 -8.86 15.85
C LYS A 261 8.26 -9.00 14.63
N ILE A 262 7.93 -8.27 13.56
CA ILE A 262 8.68 -8.25 12.30
C ILE A 262 9.06 -6.79 12.02
N PHE A 263 10.29 -6.60 11.60
CA PHE A 263 10.90 -5.29 11.31
C PHE A 263 11.53 -5.35 9.93
N ASN A 264 11.87 -4.19 9.38
CA ASN A 264 12.63 -4.11 8.14
C ASN A 264 13.90 -3.29 8.38
N LYS A 265 15.04 -3.75 7.86
CA LYS A 265 16.33 -3.06 8.06
C LYS A 265 16.35 -1.65 7.45
N ASP A 266 15.45 -1.37 6.52
CA ASP A 266 15.29 -0.07 5.89
C ASP A 266 14.21 0.79 6.56
N ASP A 267 13.57 0.37 7.65
CA ASP A 267 12.51 1.18 8.26
C ASP A 267 13.04 2.28 9.21
N PHE A 268 12.18 3.25 9.54
CA PHE A 268 12.55 4.35 10.43
C PHE A 268 12.93 3.87 11.83
N TYR A 269 12.40 2.72 12.28
CA TYR A 269 12.74 2.16 13.58
C TYR A 269 14.14 1.57 13.60
N HIS A 270 14.52 0.79 12.60
CA HIS A 270 15.88 0.27 12.43
C HIS A 270 16.88 1.41 12.24
N PHE A 271 16.53 2.42 11.43
CA PHE A 271 17.35 3.61 11.25
C PHE A 271 17.56 4.40 12.55
N ALA A 272 16.51 4.58 13.36
CA ALA A 272 16.62 5.24 14.67
C ALA A 272 17.55 4.44 15.60
N CYS A 273 17.39 3.12 15.69
CA CYS A 273 18.24 2.26 16.53
C CYS A 273 19.71 2.27 16.09
N SER A 274 19.97 2.30 14.77
CA SER A 274 21.31 2.27 14.20
C SER A 274 22.03 3.63 14.28
N SER A 275 21.31 4.74 14.07
CA SER A 275 21.89 6.08 14.03
C SER A 275 22.37 6.56 15.41
N LEU A 276 21.81 6.01 16.49
CA LEU A 276 22.23 6.30 17.86
C LEU A 276 23.56 5.64 18.24
N ASN A 277 24.01 4.64 17.48
CA ASN A 277 25.36 4.07 17.63
C ASN A 277 26.43 4.88 16.89
N ASN A 278 26.04 5.82 16.01
CA ASN A 278 26.96 6.66 15.24
C ASN A 278 26.61 8.15 15.43
N LYS A 279 27.41 8.88 16.24
CA LYS A 279 27.35 10.36 16.34
C LYS A 279 27.38 11.07 14.97
N LEU A 280 27.87 10.40 13.93
CA LEU A 280 28.02 10.90 12.55
C LEU A 280 26.71 10.90 11.72
N SER A 281 25.76 9.99 11.99
CA SER A 281 24.48 9.91 11.25
C SER A 281 23.50 11.03 11.62
N LEU A 282 23.58 11.51 12.86
CA LEU A 282 22.82 12.67 13.34
C LEU A 282 23.24 13.95 12.59
N LYS A 283 24.55 14.12 12.30
CA LYS A 283 25.07 15.22 11.46
C LYS A 283 24.59 15.17 10.01
N LYS A 284 24.48 13.97 9.41
CA LYS A 284 23.97 13.83 8.02
C LYS A 284 22.47 14.09 7.90
N LEU A 285 21.70 13.76 8.94
CA LEU A 285 20.30 14.17 9.07
C LEU A 285 20.17 15.70 9.21
N GLU A 286 21.08 16.33 9.94
CA GLU A 286 21.17 17.80 10.06
C GLU A 286 21.57 18.47 8.74
N GLU A 287 22.44 17.86 7.93
CA GLU A 287 22.83 18.34 6.59
C GLU A 287 21.72 18.14 5.54
N GLY A 288 20.86 17.14 5.73
CA GLY A 288 19.63 16.92 4.94
C GLY A 288 18.53 17.99 5.14
N ASN A 289 18.74 18.97 6.04
CA ASN A 289 17.84 20.12 6.26
C ASN A 289 17.70 21.09 5.07
N LEU A 290 18.26 20.78 3.90
CA LEU A 290 17.93 21.52 2.68
C LEU A 290 16.43 21.43 2.32
N PHE A 291 15.73 20.36 2.72
CA PHE A 291 14.29 20.21 2.45
C PHE A 291 13.39 20.88 3.50
N LEU A 292 13.85 21.02 4.74
CA LEU A 292 13.12 21.75 5.78
C LEU A 292 13.29 23.27 5.62
N LYS A 293 14.42 23.74 5.07
CA LYS A 293 14.60 25.18 4.76
C LYS A 293 13.48 25.72 3.88
N SER A 294 13.04 25.02 2.82
CA SER A 294 12.02 25.56 1.90
C SER A 294 10.63 25.67 2.51
N PHE A 295 10.33 24.94 3.59
CA PHE A 295 9.02 25.01 4.26
C PHE A 295 8.97 26.04 5.39
N PHE A 296 10.13 26.43 5.95
CA PHE A 296 10.23 27.43 7.01
C PHE A 296 10.53 28.86 6.51
N TYR A 297 10.64 29.07 5.19
CA TYR A 297 11.04 30.38 4.62
C TYR A 297 9.96 31.48 4.67
N ASN A 298 8.74 31.19 5.14
CA ASN A 298 7.72 32.21 5.37
C ASN A 298 7.38 32.30 6.86
N GLY A 299 8.14 33.10 7.62
CA GLY A 299 7.57 33.77 8.80
C GLY A 299 8.43 34.01 10.04
N LEU A 300 9.65 33.46 10.20
CA LEU A 300 10.34 33.53 11.52
C LEU A 300 11.88 33.70 11.45
N THR A 301 12.40 34.30 10.39
CA THR A 301 13.86 34.31 10.12
C THR A 301 14.71 35.23 10.99
N HIS A 302 14.16 36.09 11.85
CA HIS A 302 15.03 37.01 12.60
C HIS A 302 15.51 36.49 13.97
N PHE A 303 14.89 35.45 14.53
CA PHE A 303 15.18 35.05 15.92
C PHE A 303 16.16 33.88 16.07
N PHE A 304 16.40 33.08 15.02
CA PHE A 304 17.14 31.82 15.15
C PHE A 304 18.56 31.82 14.56
N SER A 305 19.07 32.93 14.04
CA SER A 305 20.39 32.94 13.39
C SER A 305 21.58 32.84 14.35
N ASN A 306 21.39 33.10 15.65
CA ASN A 306 22.53 33.31 16.56
C ASN A 306 22.75 32.22 17.63
N TYR A 307 21.95 31.15 17.67
CA TYR A 307 22.02 30.14 18.76
C TYR A 307 22.14 28.68 18.30
N ILE A 308 22.73 28.42 17.13
CA ILE A 308 22.87 27.05 16.62
C ILE A 308 24.21 26.43 17.07
N LYS A 309 24.21 25.85 18.29
CA LYS A 309 25.15 24.80 18.74
C LYS A 309 24.49 23.82 19.72
N LEU A 310 23.25 23.38 19.49
CA LEU A 310 22.60 22.42 20.39
C LEU A 310 22.19 21.11 19.70
N PRO A 311 22.49 19.94 20.32
CA PRO A 311 22.22 18.63 19.76
C PRO A 311 20.70 18.41 19.63
N ILE A 312 20.29 17.60 18.65
CA ILE A 312 18.92 17.17 18.30
C ILE A 312 17.96 16.94 19.49
N LYS A 313 18.46 16.60 20.68
CA LYS A 313 17.68 16.54 21.92
C LYS A 313 16.94 17.86 22.20
N VAL A 314 17.54 19.01 21.88
CA VAL A 314 16.95 20.34 22.11
C VAL A 314 16.09 20.78 20.94
N ILE A 315 16.40 20.47 19.68
CA ILE A 315 15.43 20.71 18.58
C ILE A 315 14.14 19.91 18.82
N TYR A 316 14.25 18.67 19.29
CA TYR A 316 13.10 17.85 19.66
C TYR A 316 12.30 18.45 20.81
N GLN A 317 12.98 18.97 21.85
CA GLN A 317 12.35 19.59 23.01
C GLN A 317 11.78 20.98 22.70
N THR A 318 12.44 21.78 21.85
CA THR A 318 12.02 23.10 21.38
C THR A 318 10.91 23.00 20.32
N VAL A 319 10.89 21.97 19.47
CA VAL A 319 9.73 21.67 18.61
C VAL A 319 8.56 21.21 19.46
N LEU A 320 8.76 20.39 20.50
CA LEU A 320 7.67 20.04 21.44
C LEU A 320 7.17 21.26 22.26
N GLU A 321 8.06 22.14 22.70
CA GLU A 321 7.72 23.33 23.50
C GLU A 321 7.11 24.48 22.67
N ASN A 322 7.49 24.64 21.39
CA ASN A 322 6.96 25.69 20.52
C ASN A 322 5.86 25.22 19.56
N SER A 323 5.67 23.91 19.35
CA SER A 323 4.52 23.39 18.57
C SER A 323 3.28 23.15 19.42
N CYS A 324 3.33 23.40 20.73
CA CYS A 324 2.22 23.24 21.68
C CYS A 324 1.81 24.55 22.38
N LYS A 325 2.05 25.70 21.73
CA LYS A 325 1.30 26.93 22.02
C LYS A 325 0.26 27.20 20.95
#